data_AF-A0A5J4QRF0-F1
#
_entry.id   AF-A0A5J4QRF0-F1
#
_cell.length_a   1.000
_cell.length_b   1.000
_cell.length_c   1.000
_cell.angle_alpha   90.00
_cell.angle_beta   90.00
_cell.angle_gamma   90.00
#
_symmetry.space_group_name_H-M   'P 1'
#
loop_
_entity.id
_entity.type
_entity.pdbx_description
1 polymer ?
#
loop_
_entity_poly.entity_id
_entity_poly.type
_entity_poly.pdbx_seq_one_letter_code
_entity_poly.pdbx_strand_id
1 'polypeptide(L)'
;MKPSSSYLKAFTLSITSGKLYSSEHKQYFEVKDAKVKIDHESDNPDKLRLTINGINIIDWFRQKYKEVQQRIGFNTLKMPSKNKELGL
;
A
#
# COMPACT_ATOMS: atom_id res chain seq x y z
N MET A 1 11.07 -22.46 -31.01
CA MET A 1 10.91 -20.98 -30.97
C MET A 1 11.30 -20.51 -29.59
N LYS A 2 12.25 -19.57 -29.45
CA LYS A 2 12.56 -18.92 -28.17
C LYS A 2 11.56 -17.78 -27.97
N PRO A 3 10.94 -17.61 -26.79
CA PRO A 3 10.02 -16.50 -26.56
C PRO A 3 10.78 -15.17 -26.63
N SER A 4 10.21 -14.22 -27.36
CA SER A 4 10.75 -12.90 -27.73
C SER A 4 10.74 -11.84 -26.61
N SER A 5 10.61 -12.25 -25.34
CA SER A 5 10.43 -11.36 -24.18
C SER A 5 11.75 -10.80 -23.57
N SER A 6 12.89 -11.02 -24.22
CA SER A 6 14.24 -10.87 -23.62
C SER A 6 14.76 -9.45 -23.29
N TYR A 7 13.94 -8.41 -23.12
CA TYR A 7 14.49 -7.03 -23.03
C TYR A 7 14.11 -6.18 -21.82
N LEU A 8 13.15 -6.58 -20.98
CA LEU A 8 12.91 -5.86 -19.72
C LEU A 8 13.69 -6.49 -18.56
N LYS A 9 14.85 -5.90 -18.28
CA LYS A 9 15.61 -6.16 -17.05
C LYS A 9 14.80 -5.60 -15.88
N ALA A 10 14.52 -6.45 -14.89
CA ALA A 10 13.79 -6.04 -13.69
C ALA A 10 14.40 -4.75 -13.09
N PHE A 11 13.55 -3.77 -12.80
CA PHE A 11 13.96 -2.50 -12.22
C PHE A 11 13.63 -2.50 -10.74
N THR A 12 14.60 -2.12 -9.90
CA THR A 12 14.40 -2.00 -8.45
C THR A 12 14.82 -0.59 -8.03
N LEU A 13 13.94 0.09 -7.31
CA LEU A 13 14.14 1.40 -6.73
C LEU A 13 14.01 1.33 -5.22
N SER A 14 14.96 1.92 -4.50
CA SER A 14 14.79 2.21 -3.08
C SER A 14 14.26 3.64 -2.95
N ILE A 15 13.14 3.79 -2.25
CA ILE A 15 12.48 5.08 -2.04
C ILE A 15 12.58 5.43 -0.56
N THR A 16 13.18 6.58 -0.24
CA THR A 16 13.23 7.11 1.14
C THR A 16 11.84 7.56 1.59
N SER A 17 11.14 8.32 0.75
CA SER A 17 9.76 8.75 1.00
C SER A 17 9.03 9.11 -0.29
N GLY A 18 7.71 8.99 -0.27
CA GLY A 18 6.86 9.35 -1.40
C GLY A 18 5.38 9.19 -1.10
N LYS A 19 4.55 9.50 -2.11
CA LYS A 19 3.10 9.27 -2.06
C LYS A 19 2.69 8.44 -3.27
N LEU A 20 1.85 7.44 -3.03
CA LEU A 20 1.32 6.57 -4.07
C LEU A 20 -0.20 6.68 -4.10
N TYR A 21 -0.75 6.88 -5.30
CA TYR A 21 -2.19 6.97 -5.48
C TYR A 21 -2.81 5.59 -5.66
N SER A 22 -3.83 5.29 -4.86
CA SER A 22 -4.66 4.11 -5.05
C SER A 22 -5.92 4.48 -5.82
N SER A 23 -6.08 3.92 -7.03
CA SER A 23 -7.33 4.06 -7.77
C SER A 23 -8.50 3.32 -7.08
N GLU A 24 -8.24 2.20 -6.40
CA GLU A 24 -9.25 1.42 -5.66
C GLU A 24 -9.85 2.24 -4.50
N HIS A 25 -9.02 2.98 -3.75
CA HIS A 25 -9.47 3.76 -2.58
C HIS A 25 -9.56 5.27 -2.82
N LYS A 26 -9.26 5.72 -4.04
CA LYS A 26 -9.28 7.13 -4.49
C LYS A 26 -8.52 8.10 -3.58
N GLN A 27 -7.39 7.65 -3.02
CA GLN A 27 -6.58 8.46 -2.10
C GLN A 27 -5.08 8.16 -2.22
N TYR A 28 -4.26 9.09 -1.72
CA TYR A 28 -2.81 8.92 -1.64
C TYR A 28 -2.41 8.26 -0.32
N PHE A 29 -1.45 7.34 -0.39
CA PHE A 29 -0.82 6.70 0.76
C PHE A 29 0.65 7.10 0.83
N GLU A 30 1.12 7.45 2.01
CA GLU A 30 2.55 7.68 2.24
C GLU A 30 3.31 6.36 2.20
N VAL A 31 4.45 6.38 1.53
CA VAL A 31 5.44 5.31 1.53
C VAL A 31 6.74 5.88 2.07
N LYS A 32 7.43 5.12 2.94
CA LYS A 32 8.74 5.46 3.51
C LYS A 32 9.60 4.21 3.52
N ASP A 33 10.90 4.38 3.31
CA ASP A 33 11.92 3.34 3.41
C ASP A 33 11.52 2.03 2.71
N ALA A 34 11.11 2.15 1.44
CA ALA A 34 10.52 1.03 0.70
C ALA A 34 11.34 0.66 -0.54
N LYS A 35 11.38 -0.64 -0.81
CA LYS A 35 11.93 -1.20 -2.06
C LYS A 35 10.79 -1.46 -3.03
N VAL A 36 10.79 -0.74 -4.14
CA VAL A 36 9.83 -0.89 -5.22
C VAL A 36 10.47 -1.63 -6.37
N LYS A 37 9.77 -2.63 -6.91
CA LYS A 37 10.28 -3.45 -8.01
C LYS A 37 9.24 -3.57 -9.11
N ILE A 38 9.68 -3.38 -10.36
CA ILE A 38 8.93 -3.71 -11.58
C ILE A 38 9.66 -4.88 -12.24
N ASP A 39 8.96 -5.99 -12.39
CA ASP A 39 9.46 -7.20 -13.04
C ASP A 39 8.34 -7.97 -13.72
N HIS A 40 8.71 -9.03 -14.43
CA HIS A 40 7.75 -9.91 -15.07
C HIS A 40 7.09 -10.85 -14.05
N GLU A 41 5.85 -11.24 -14.32
CA GLU A 41 5.22 -12.35 -13.63
C GLU A 41 5.98 -13.66 -13.91
N SER A 42 6.05 -14.54 -12.92
CA SER A 42 6.85 -15.77 -13.00
C SER A 42 6.20 -16.77 -13.93
N ASP A 43 4.88 -16.71 -14.00
CA ASP A 43 3.97 -17.49 -14.84
C ASP A 43 3.73 -16.86 -16.22
N ASN A 44 3.90 -15.54 -16.36
CA ASN A 44 3.72 -14.84 -17.63
C ASN A 44 4.80 -13.77 -17.88
N PRO A 45 5.79 -14.04 -18.75
CA PRO A 45 6.87 -13.12 -19.05
C PRO A 45 6.47 -11.92 -19.92
N ASP A 46 5.22 -11.82 -20.35
CA ASP A 46 4.69 -10.63 -21.04
C ASP A 46 3.93 -9.70 -20.09
N LYS A 47 3.63 -10.17 -18.87
CA LYS A 47 2.92 -9.40 -17.86
C LYS A 47 3.89 -8.80 -16.86
N LEU A 48 3.76 -7.50 -16.62
CA LEU A 48 4.54 -6.77 -15.62
C LEU A 48 3.78 -6.72 -14.29
N ARG A 49 4.51 -6.85 -13.19
CA ARG A 49 4.01 -6.58 -11.85
C ARG A 49 4.82 -5.47 -11.18
N LEU A 50 4.12 -4.68 -10.37
CA LEU A 50 4.71 -3.71 -9.46
C LEU A 50 4.58 -4.23 -8.04
N THR A 51 5.68 -4.28 -7.31
CA THR A 51 5.70 -4.69 -5.90
C THR A 51 6.34 -3.65 -5.00
N ILE A 52 5.87 -3.55 -3.77
CA ILE A 52 6.45 -2.75 -2.69
C ILE A 52 6.84 -3.69 -1.58
N ASN A 53 8.12 -3.74 -1.23
CA ASN A 53 8.69 -4.68 -0.26
C ASN A 53 8.29 -6.14 -0.55
N GLY A 54 8.17 -6.50 -1.83
CA GLY A 54 7.78 -7.83 -2.29
C GLY A 54 6.27 -8.10 -2.31
N ILE A 55 5.44 -7.18 -1.82
CA ILE A 55 3.97 -7.28 -1.85
C ILE A 55 3.45 -6.66 -3.15
N ASN A 56 2.51 -7.31 -3.83
CA ASN A 56 1.82 -6.72 -4.99
C ASN A 56 1.24 -5.34 -4.62
N ILE A 57 1.37 -4.35 -5.52
CA ILE A 57 0.91 -2.98 -5.25
C ILE A 57 -0.57 -2.91 -4.83
N ILE A 58 -1.44 -3.75 -5.39
CA ILE A 58 -2.87 -3.76 -5.06
C ILE A 58 -3.10 -4.26 -3.64
N ASP A 59 -2.44 -5.35 -3.27
CA ASP A 59 -2.52 -5.91 -1.91
C ASP A 59 -1.91 -4.97 -0.88
N TRP A 60 -0.82 -4.30 -1.24
CA TRP A 60 -0.20 -3.27 -0.39
C TRP A 60 -1.18 -2.13 -0.10
N PHE A 61 -1.91 -1.63 -1.12
CA PHE A 61 -2.93 -0.60 -0.91
C PHE A 61 -4.05 -1.08 0.02
N ARG A 62 -4.55 -2.30 -0.17
CA ARG A 62 -5.59 -2.88 0.69
C ARG A 62 -5.14 -2.99 2.13
N GLN A 63 -3.90 -3.42 2.36
CA GLN A 63 -3.31 -3.47 3.69
C GLN A 63 -3.23 -2.07 4.30
N LYS A 64 -2.69 -1.08 3.57
CA LYS A 64 -2.56 0.29 4.06
C LYS A 64 -3.91 0.95 4.34
N TYR A 65 -4.91 0.68 3.52
CA TYR A 65 -6.27 1.16 3.76
C TYR A 65 -6.84 0.59 5.05
N LYS A 66 -6.68 -0.72 5.31
CA LYS A 66 -7.09 -1.33 6.59
C LYS A 66 -6.38 -0.69 7.78
N GLU A 67 -5.07 -0.45 7.69
CA GLU A 67 -4.30 0.23 8.75
C GLU A 67 -4.86 1.64 9.03
N VAL A 68 -5.19 2.40 7.99
CA VAL A 68 -5.80 3.75 8.13
C VAL A 68 -7.19 3.65 8.76
N GLN A 69 -8.06 2.75 8.28
CA GLN A 69 -9.41 2.56 8.82
C GLN A 69 -9.38 2.12 10.29
N GLN A 70 -8.47 1.23 10.67
CA GLN A 70 -8.30 0.82 12.08
C GLN A 70 -7.92 2.00 12.95
N ARG A 71 -6.94 2.83 12.55
CA ARG A 71 -6.53 4.02 13.32
C ARG A 71 -7.68 4.99 13.52
N ILE A 72 -8.50 5.22 12.48
CA ILE A 72 -9.69 6.08 12.58
C ILE A 72 -10.74 5.44 13.51
N GLY A 73 -11.05 4.15 13.33
CA GLY A 73 -12.01 3.42 14.17
C GLY A 73 -11.59 3.32 15.64
N PHE A 74 -10.29 3.25 15.94
CA PHE A 74 -9.78 3.32 17.32
C PHE A 74 -9.90 4.74 17.90
N ASN A 75 -9.84 5.78 17.07
CA ASN A 75 -9.99 7.16 17.51
C ASN A 75 -11.45 7.54 17.76
N THR A 76 -12.42 6.95 17.06
CA THR A 76 -13.86 7.21 17.31
C THR A 76 -14.39 6.50 18.56
N LEU A 77 -13.76 5.40 19.00
CA LEU A 77 -14.12 4.70 20.25
C LEU A 77 -13.47 5.31 21.51
N LYS A 78 -12.56 6.28 21.36
CA LYS A 78 -11.94 7.03 22.47
C LYS A 78 -12.59 8.41 22.63
N MET A 79 -13.84 8.45 23.05
CA MET A 79 -14.40 9.61 23.75
C MET A 79 -14.51 9.31 25.25
N PRO A 80 -13.58 9.77 26.10
CA PRO A 80 -13.86 10.05 27.51
C PRO A 80 -14.51 11.45 27.57
N SER A 81 -15.48 11.81 28.40
CA SER A 81 -16.08 11.21 29.58
C SER A 81 -17.39 11.95 29.83
N LYS A 82 -18.43 11.21 30.21
CA LYS A 82 -19.75 11.71 30.61
C LYS A 82 -19.59 12.56 31.87
N ASN A 83 -19.56 13.88 31.75
CA ASN A 83 -19.72 14.82 32.84
C ASN A 83 -21.11 14.60 33.48
N LYS A 84 -21.13 13.88 34.60
CA LYS A 84 -22.27 13.72 35.51
C LYS A 84 -21.82 14.07 36.92
N GLU A 85 -21.93 15.35 37.27
CA GLU A 85 -22.05 15.95 38.60
C GLU A 85 -22.42 17.40 38.30
N LEU A 86 -23.55 17.97 38.72
CA LEU A 86 -24.21 17.98 40.03
C LEU A 86 -25.71 17.62 39.85
N GLY A 87 -26.37 16.89 40.74
CA GLY A 87 -26.36 17.08 42.18
C GLY A 87 -27.47 18.10 42.51
N LEU A 88 -28.52 17.60 43.15
CA LEU A 88 -29.73 18.28 43.63
C LEU A 88 -29.52 19.68 44.23
#